data_AF-A0A315CH05-F1
#
_entry.id   AF-A0A315CH05-F1
#
_cell.length_a   1.000
_cell.length_b   1.000
_cell.length_c   1.000
_cell.angle_alpha   90.00
_cell.angle_beta   90.00
_cell.angle_gamma   90.00
#
_symmetry.space_group_name_H-M   'P 1'
#
loop_
_entity.id
_entity.type
_entity.pdbx_description
1 polymer ?
#
loop_
_entity_poly.entity_id
_entity_poly.type
_entity_poly.pdbx_seq_one_letter_code
_entity_poly.pdbx_strand_id
1 'polypeptide(L)'
;MSNHFHSGAKQTSFTLSELTQAAETLQASGKVQEAIDLYRQWLQHGKDECKHVAWFNYGWLLQKQNKFDEAAQAYDQLTHNYANYLSGNSAMA
;
A
#
# COMPACT_ATOMS: atom_id res chain seq x y z
N MET A 1 -23.18 -13.48 -21.23
CA MET A 1 -23.04 -14.10 -19.90
C MET A 1 -21.57 -14.11 -19.57
N SER A 2 -21.11 -13.12 -18.82
CA SER A 2 -19.72 -13.04 -18.36
C SER A 2 -19.79 -12.78 -16.86
N ASN A 3 -19.44 -13.81 -16.10
CA ASN A 3 -19.59 -13.87 -14.66
C ASN A 3 -18.73 -12.80 -13.98
N HIS A 4 -19.37 -11.74 -13.48
CA HIS A 4 -18.75 -10.83 -12.54
C HIS A 4 -18.67 -11.52 -11.18
N PHE A 5 -17.52 -12.13 -10.91
CA PHE A 5 -17.15 -12.59 -9.57
C PHE A 5 -16.99 -11.37 -8.66
N HIS A 6 -18.08 -10.99 -8.01
CA HIS A 6 -18.05 -10.10 -6.85
C HIS A 6 -17.56 -10.92 -5.66
N SER A 7 -16.26 -11.16 -5.60
CA SER A 7 -15.61 -11.58 -4.36
C SER A 7 -15.57 -10.36 -3.44
N GLY A 8 -16.12 -10.50 -2.23
CA GLY A 8 -16.35 -9.44 -1.25
C GLY A 8 -15.08 -8.82 -0.64
N ALA A 9 -14.17 -8.31 -1.48
CA ALA A 9 -13.14 -7.38 -1.06
C ALA A 9 -13.84 -6.06 -0.75
N LYS A 10 -13.96 -5.72 0.54
CA LYS A 10 -14.32 -4.36 0.96
C LYS A 10 -13.32 -3.42 0.29
N GLN A 11 -13.74 -2.74 -0.77
CA GLN A 11 -12.98 -1.63 -1.35
C GLN A 11 -12.77 -0.62 -0.23
N THR A 12 -11.57 -0.57 0.32
CA THR A 12 -11.25 0.38 1.37
C THR A 12 -11.08 1.76 0.74
N SER A 13 -12.08 2.63 0.91
CA SER A 13 -12.11 4.02 0.43
C SER A 13 -11.22 4.97 1.25
N PHE A 14 -10.10 4.48 1.79
CA PHE A 14 -9.20 5.31 2.59
C PHE A 14 -8.39 6.24 1.70
N THR A 15 -8.22 7.48 2.14
CA THR A 15 -7.10 8.32 1.73
C THR A 15 -5.78 7.72 2.25
N LEU A 16 -4.64 8.11 1.68
CA LEU A 16 -3.32 7.69 2.17
C LEU A 16 -3.11 8.03 3.67
N SER A 17 -3.61 9.19 4.10
CA SER A 17 -3.53 9.63 5.50
C SER A 17 -4.33 8.71 6.43
N GLU A 18 -5.59 8.42 6.08
CA GLU A 18 -6.44 7.53 6.88
C GLU A 18 -5.90 6.10 6.90
N LEU A 19 -5.35 5.62 5.78
CA LEU A 19 -4.68 4.33 5.69
C LEU A 19 -3.51 4.25 6.68
N THR A 20 -2.66 5.28 6.69
CA THR A 20 -1.48 5.34 7.55
C THR A 20 -1.88 5.35 9.02
N GLN A 21 -2.84 6.21 9.38
CA GLN A 21 -3.34 6.31 10.75
C GLN A 21 -3.99 5.00 11.24
N ALA A 22 -4.78 4.35 10.39
CA ALA A 22 -5.40 3.07 10.71
C ALA A 22 -4.35 1.96 10.89
N ALA A 23 -3.35 1.89 10.02
CA ALA A 23 -2.26 0.92 10.13
C ALA A 23 -1.40 1.12 11.38
N GLU A 24 -1.11 2.37 11.77
CA GLU A 24 -0.43 2.69 13.03
C GLU A 24 -1.24 2.25 14.26
N THR A 25 -2.55 2.46 14.24
CA THR A 25 -3.45 2.03 15.32
C THR A 25 -3.45 0.51 15.47
N LEU A 26 -3.48 -0.21 14.34
CA LEU A 26 -3.39 -1.67 14.32
C LEU A 26 -2.04 -2.16 14.86
N GLN A 27 -0.94 -1.54 14.46
CA GLN A 27 0.38 -1.86 14.99
C GLN A 27 0.49 -1.62 16.49
N ALA A 28 0.03 -0.48 16.98
CA ALA A 28 0.02 -0.15 18.40
C ALA A 28 -0.81 -1.16 19.22
N SER A 29 -1.81 -1.76 18.59
CA SER A 29 -2.63 -2.83 19.17
C SER A 29 -2.05 -4.24 19.01
N GLY A 30 -0.81 -4.38 18.50
CA GLY A 30 -0.15 -5.66 18.23
C GLY A 30 -0.67 -6.40 17.00
N LYS A 31 -1.59 -5.80 16.23
CA LYS A 31 -2.25 -6.40 15.06
C LYS A 31 -1.48 -6.13 13.77
N VAL A 32 -0.19 -6.47 13.77
CA VAL A 32 0.73 -6.15 12.66
C VAL A 32 0.28 -6.80 11.35
N GLN A 33 -0.24 -8.03 11.38
CA GLN A 33 -0.73 -8.71 10.17
C GLN A 33 -1.97 -8.02 9.57
N GLU A 34 -2.89 -7.52 10.38
CA GLU A 34 -4.05 -6.73 9.90
C GLU A 34 -3.58 -5.42 9.22
N ALA A 35 -2.54 -4.77 9.75
CA ALA A 35 -1.95 -3.58 9.13
C ALA A 35 -1.33 -3.89 7.76
N ILE A 36 -0.62 -5.02 7.64
CA ILE A 36 -0.05 -5.51 6.37
C ILE A 36 -1.16 -5.77 5.36
N ASP A 37 -2.22 -6.48 5.76
CA ASP A 37 -3.36 -6.79 4.89
C ASP A 37 -4.12 -5.54 4.45
N LEU A 38 -4.18 -4.52 5.30
CA LEU A 38 -4.79 -3.23 4.99
C LEU A 38 -4.01 -2.49 3.89
N TYR A 39 -2.68 -2.39 4.01
CA TYR A 39 -1.84 -1.81 2.96
C TYR A 39 -1.94 -2.59 1.65
N ARG A 40 -1.91 -3.93 1.70
CA ARG A 40 -2.05 -4.77 0.50
C ARG A 40 -3.36 -4.48 -0.25
N GLN A 41 -4.48 -4.41 0.47
CA GLN A 41 -5.79 -4.13 -0.14
C GLN A 41 -5.85 -2.72 -0.74
N TRP A 42 -5.32 -1.73 -0.02
CA TRP A 42 -5.29 -0.36 -0.53
C TRP A 42 -4.41 -0.25 -1.79
N LEU A 43 -3.25 -0.91 -1.81
CA LEU A 43 -2.34 -0.90 -2.96
C LEU A 43 -2.91 -1.60 -4.21
N GLN A 44 -3.76 -2.62 -4.02
CA GLN A 44 -4.43 -3.33 -5.13
C GLN A 44 -5.47 -2.47 -5.86
N HIS A 45 -6.07 -1.49 -5.18
CA HIS A 45 -7.21 -0.74 -5.70
C HIS A 45 -7.01 0.78 -5.74
N GLY A 46 -6.04 1.30 -4.99
CA GLY A 46 -5.75 2.72 -4.89
C GLY A 46 -5.38 3.29 -6.26
N LYS A 47 -5.76 4.54 -6.50
CA LYS A 47 -5.32 5.33 -7.67
C LYS A 47 -4.55 6.60 -7.27
N ASP A 48 -4.16 6.65 -6.00
CA ASP A 48 -3.44 7.78 -5.41
C ASP A 48 -2.05 7.95 -6.04
N GLU A 49 -1.66 9.18 -6.31
CA GLU A 49 -0.37 9.52 -6.94
C GLU A 49 0.81 9.29 -5.97
N CYS A 50 0.54 9.32 -4.66
CA CYS A 50 1.51 9.11 -3.60
C CYS A 50 1.61 7.64 -3.15
N LYS A 51 1.23 6.67 -4.01
CA LYS A 51 1.36 5.22 -3.76
C LYS A 51 2.72 4.77 -3.24
N HIS A 52 3.79 5.45 -3.64
CA HIS A 52 5.14 5.14 -3.18
C HIS A 52 5.27 5.21 -1.64
N VAL A 53 4.53 6.09 -0.97
CA VAL A 53 4.48 6.17 0.50
C VAL A 53 3.83 4.92 1.11
N ALA A 54 2.74 4.43 0.53
CA ALA A 54 2.09 3.21 0.99
C ALA A 54 2.98 1.98 0.79
N TRP A 55 3.70 1.90 -0.35
CA TRP A 55 4.69 0.83 -0.59
C TRP A 55 5.83 0.84 0.43
N PHE A 56 6.31 2.02 0.84
CA PHE A 56 7.31 2.16 1.89
C PHE A 56 6.82 1.58 3.22
N ASN A 57 5.65 2.02 3.69
CA ASN A 57 5.09 1.57 4.96
C ASN A 57 4.79 0.06 4.94
N TYR A 58 4.28 -0.46 3.82
CA TYR A 58 4.06 -1.88 3.61
C TYR A 58 5.36 -2.69 3.71
N GLY A 59 6.41 -2.28 2.98
CA GLY A 59 7.72 -2.92 3.02
C GLY A 59 8.35 -2.93 4.42
N TRP A 60 8.24 -1.81 5.15
CA TRP A 60 8.76 -1.71 6.51
C TRP A 60 8.03 -2.64 7.50
N LEU A 61 6.71 -2.80 7.36
CA LEU A 61 5.96 -3.77 8.16
C LEU A 61 6.38 -5.21 7.87
N LEU A 62 6.59 -5.55 6.61
CA LEU A 62 7.08 -6.87 6.19
C LEU A 62 8.48 -7.14 6.76
N GLN A 63 9.37 -6.14 6.71
CA GLN A 63 10.70 -6.22 7.30
C GLN A 63 10.64 -6.49 8.81
N LYS A 64 9.76 -5.80 9.55
CA LYS A 64 9.54 -6.05 10.99
C LYS A 64 9.08 -7.47 11.29
N GLN A 65 8.38 -8.11 10.36
CA GLN A 65 7.94 -9.50 10.45
C GLN A 65 8.98 -10.50 9.91
N ASN A 66 10.21 -10.05 9.60
CA ASN A 66 11.28 -10.85 8.98
C ASN A 66 10.94 -11.42 7.59
N LYS A 67 9.98 -10.80 6.89
CA LYS A 67 9.58 -11.15 5.52
C LYS A 67 10.41 -10.36 4.50
N PHE A 68 11.70 -10.62 4.48
CA PHE A 68 12.66 -9.78 3.74
C PHE A 68 12.45 -9.81 2.22
N ASP A 69 12.11 -10.97 1.64
CA ASP A 69 11.86 -11.09 0.20
C ASP A 69 10.64 -10.28 -0.24
N GLU A 70 9.53 -10.36 0.53
CA GLU A 70 8.33 -9.55 0.27
C GLU A 70 8.62 -8.05 0.47
N ALA A 71 9.42 -7.69 1.47
CA ALA A 71 9.81 -6.31 1.72
C ALA A 71 10.65 -5.74 0.56
N ALA A 72 11.59 -6.52 0.02
CA ALA A 72 12.38 -6.13 -1.15
C ALA A 72 11.47 -5.84 -2.36
N GLN A 73 10.51 -6.72 -2.64
CA GLN A 73 9.52 -6.49 -3.70
C GLN A 73 8.71 -5.21 -3.47
N ALA A 74 8.33 -4.92 -2.22
CA ALA A 74 7.62 -3.68 -1.89
C ALA A 74 8.48 -2.43 -2.14
N TYR A 75 9.79 -2.48 -1.85
CA TYR A 75 10.71 -1.36 -2.11
C TYR A 75 11.04 -1.17 -3.59
N ASP A 76 11.03 -2.23 -4.38
CA ASP A 76 11.10 -2.11 -5.85
C ASP A 76 9.86 -1.38 -6.39
N GLN A 77 8.67 -1.73 -5.89
CA GLN A 77 7.43 -1.03 -6.24
C GLN A 77 7.44 0.43 -5.78
N LEU A 78 7.96 0.72 -4.59
CA LEU A 78 8.16 2.10 -4.11
C LEU A 78 8.97 2.89 -5.12
N THR A 79 10.14 2.39 -5.50
CA THR A 79 11.08 3.09 -6.39
C THR A 79 10.46 3.35 -7.76
N HIS A 80 9.77 2.35 -8.32
CA HIS A 80 9.05 2.49 -9.58
C HIS A 80 7.93 3.53 -9.51
N ASN A 81 7.10 3.50 -8.46
CA ASN A 81 6.00 4.46 -8.30
C ASN A 81 6.50 5.88 -8.01
N TYR A 82 7.61 6.03 -7.30
CA TYR A 82 8.21 7.34 -7.04
C TYR A 82 8.80 7.95 -8.32
N ALA A 83 9.48 7.15 -9.15
CA ALA A 83 9.95 7.59 -10.45
C ALA A 83 8.78 8.08 -11.33
N ASN A 84 7.67 7.34 -11.36
CA ASN A 84 6.46 7.75 -12.09
C ASN A 84 5.89 9.07 -11.55
N TYR A 85 5.77 9.21 -10.23
CA TYR A 85 5.32 10.45 -9.57
C TYR A 85 6.17 11.67 -9.97
N LEU A 86 7.51 11.52 -9.94
CA LEU A 86 8.42 12.59 -10.37
C LEU A 86 8.27 12.92 -11.85
N SER A 87 8.17 11.90 -12.72
CA SER A 87 8.02 12.11 -14.16
C SER A 87 6.71 12.83 -14.52
N GLY A 88 5.60 12.47 -13.87
CA GLY A 88 4.30 13.11 -14.08
C GLY A 88 4.28 14.57 -13.62
N ASN A 89 4.90 14.87 -12.47
CA ASN A 89 5.00 16.25 -11.97
C ASN A 89 5.98 17.11 -12.77
N SER A 90 7.05 16.50 -13.31
CA SER A 90 8.00 17.22 -14.17
C SER A 90 7.44 17.62 -15.53
N ALA A 91 6.36 16.97 -16.00
CA ALA A 91 5.69 17.29 -17.26
C ALA A 91 4.66 18.44 -17.12
N MET A 92 4.35 18.86 -15.90
CA MET A 92 3.35 19.91 -15.59
C MET A 92 3.98 21.27 -15.23
N ALA A 93 5.32 21.40 -15.32
CA ALA A 93 6.08 22.63 -15.12
C ALA A 93 6.58 23.19 -16.45
#